data_AF-A0A1X0FE35-F1
#
_entry.id   AF-A0A1X0FE35-F1
#
_cell.length_a   1.000
_cell.length_b   1.000
_cell.length_c   1.000
_cell.angle_alpha   90.00
_cell.angle_beta   90.00
_cell.angle_gamma   90.00
#
_symmetry.space_group_name_H-M   'P 1'
#
loop_
_entity.id
_entity.type
_entity.pdbx_description
1 polymer ?
#
loop_
_entity_poly.entity_id
_entity_poly.type
_entity_poly.pdbx_seq_one_letter_code
_entity_poly.pdbx_strand_id
1 'polypeptide(L)'
;MSGPHSQAQTALVSPGAEVAALRTLVGELFTIPDVAAHMARLLAGNDVRYDVGDDHPLSGWPVPELTLDDGRRVAELLHDARPVLLDLAGGVADAARC
;
A
#
# COMPACT_ATOMS: atom_id res chain seq x y z
N MET A 1 -16.06 0.78 14.30
CA MET A 1 -16.21 -0.63 13.89
C MET A 1 -14.82 -1.16 13.57
N SER A 2 -14.26 -1.97 14.46
CA SER A 2 -12.96 -2.62 14.24
C SER A 2 -13.13 -3.70 13.17
N GLY A 3 -12.52 -3.52 12.00
CA GLY A 3 -12.60 -4.46 10.86
C GLY A 3 -12.04 -5.85 11.20
N PRO A 4 -12.29 -6.88 10.38
CA PRO A 4 -11.89 -8.26 10.65
C PRO A 4 -10.39 -8.41 10.98
N HIS A 5 -9.54 -7.57 10.39
CA HIS A 5 -8.11 -7.54 10.69
C HIS A 5 -7.80 -7.17 12.15
N SER A 6 -8.41 -6.11 12.68
CA SER A 6 -8.19 -5.66 14.06
C SER A 6 -8.71 -6.64 15.12
N GLN A 7 -9.76 -7.41 14.80
CA GLN A 7 -10.23 -8.50 15.66
C GLN A 7 -9.25 -9.68 15.66
N ALA A 8 -8.72 -10.05 14.49
CA ALA A 8 -7.70 -11.08 14.37
C ALA A 8 -6.40 -10.71 15.11
N GLN A 9 -5.96 -9.44 15.04
CA GLN A 9 -4.82 -8.95 15.82
C GLN A 9 -5.07 -9.08 17.33
N THR A 10 -6.26 -8.72 17.79
CA THR A 10 -6.65 -8.82 19.21
C THR A 10 -6.63 -10.28 19.69
N ALA A 11 -7.11 -11.21 18.85
CA ALA A 11 -7.04 -12.64 19.15
C ALA A 11 -5.59 -13.14 19.23
N LEU A 12 -4.69 -12.68 18.36
CA LEU A 12 -3.29 -13.11 18.34
C LEU A 12 -2.46 -12.62 19.54
N VAL A 13 -2.80 -11.46 20.11
CA VAL A 13 -2.10 -10.91 21.31
C VAL A 13 -2.67 -11.43 22.62
N SER A 14 -3.73 -12.24 22.58
CA SER A 14 -4.34 -12.81 23.78
C SER A 14 -3.39 -13.80 24.48
N PRO A 15 -3.41 -13.88 25.82
CA PRO A 15 -2.61 -14.86 26.57
C PRO A 15 -3.16 -16.29 26.38
N GLY A 16 -2.28 -17.30 26.46
CA GLY A 16 -2.63 -18.72 26.34
C GLY A 16 -1.54 -19.53 25.64
N ALA A 17 -1.37 -20.81 26.01
CA ALA A 17 -0.36 -21.67 25.41
C ALA A 17 -0.68 -21.98 23.93
N GLU A 18 -1.96 -22.14 23.62
CA GLU A 18 -2.50 -22.36 22.28
C GLU A 18 -2.29 -21.12 21.40
N VAL A 19 -2.55 -19.93 21.95
CA VAL A 19 -2.30 -18.66 21.24
C VAL A 19 -0.80 -18.42 21.04
N ALA A 20 0.04 -18.86 21.98
CA ALA A 20 1.48 -18.80 21.83
C ALA A 20 1.98 -19.70 20.68
N ALA A 21 1.49 -20.93 20.59
CA ALA A 21 1.80 -21.82 19.47
C ALA A 21 1.33 -21.23 18.13
N LEU A 22 0.13 -20.63 18.10
CA LEU A 22 -0.39 -19.94 16.91
C LEU A 22 0.49 -18.76 16.50
N ARG A 23 0.95 -17.93 17.44
CA ARG A 23 1.89 -16.83 17.12
C ARG A 23 3.19 -17.35 16.53
N THR A 24 3.72 -18.47 17.01
CA THR A 24 4.92 -19.08 16.42
C THR A 24 4.69 -19.45 14.97
N LEU A 25 3.60 -20.19 14.67
CA LEU A 25 3.25 -20.57 13.30
C LEU A 25 3.04 -19.35 12.40
N VAL A 26 2.30 -18.34 12.88
CA VAL A 26 2.11 -17.08 12.14
C VAL A 26 3.45 -16.38 11.91
N GLY A 27 4.34 -16.38 12.90
CA GLY A 27 5.71 -15.86 12.79
C GLY A 27 6.53 -16.57 11.71
N GLU A 28 6.39 -17.89 11.58
CA GLU A 28 7.02 -18.65 10.49
C GLU A 28 6.49 -18.20 9.12
N LEU A 29 5.18 -17.95 8.99
CA LEU A 29 4.62 -17.42 7.73
C LEU A 29 5.18 -16.04 7.39
N PHE A 30 5.43 -15.18 8.38
CA PHE A 30 6.07 -13.87 8.16
C PHE A 30 7.52 -13.97 7.66
N THR A 31 8.17 -15.14 7.73
CA THR A 31 9.49 -15.33 7.10
C THR A 31 9.41 -15.48 5.58
N ILE A 32 8.22 -15.74 5.03
CA ILE A 32 7.97 -15.83 3.60
C ILE A 32 7.82 -14.40 3.04
N PRO A 33 8.69 -13.95 2.12
CA PRO A 33 8.71 -12.56 1.65
C PRO A 33 7.36 -12.05 1.12
N ASP A 34 6.64 -12.88 0.36
CA ASP A 34 5.35 -12.49 -0.23
C ASP A 34 4.26 -12.28 0.84
N VAL A 35 4.27 -13.09 1.89
CA VAL A 35 3.34 -12.96 3.04
C VAL A 35 3.67 -11.68 3.80
N ALA A 36 4.94 -11.44 4.10
CA ALA A 36 5.37 -10.22 4.77
C ALA A 36 5.00 -8.97 3.96
N ALA A 37 5.21 -8.98 2.65
CA ALA A 37 4.86 -7.88 1.77
C ALA A 37 3.34 -7.64 1.69
N HIS A 38 2.54 -8.70 1.65
CA HIS A 38 1.08 -8.58 1.69
C HIS A 38 0.60 -7.96 3.01
N MET A 39 1.08 -8.46 4.14
CA MET A 39 0.71 -7.93 5.45
C MET A 39 1.16 -6.48 5.64
N ALA A 40 2.34 -6.10 5.12
CA ALA A 40 2.81 -4.73 5.15
C ALA A 40 1.89 -3.78 4.37
N ARG A 41 1.41 -4.20 3.17
CA ARG A 41 0.44 -3.40 2.39
C ARG A 41 -0.89 -3.24 3.12
N LEU A 42 -1.43 -4.34 3.64
CA LEU A 42 -2.69 -4.37 4.39
C LEU A 42 -2.65 -3.48 5.64
N LEU A 43 -1.54 -3.54 6.39
CA LEU A 43 -1.36 -2.74 7.60
C LEU A 43 -1.12 -1.25 7.32
N ALA A 44 -0.42 -0.93 6.24
CA ALA A 44 -0.15 0.44 5.83
C ALA A 44 -1.35 1.13 5.16
N GLY A 45 -2.38 0.37 4.76
CA GLY A 45 -3.51 0.88 3.98
C GLY A 45 -3.14 1.22 2.53
N ASN A 46 -2.00 0.73 2.04
CA ASN A 46 -1.52 0.93 0.67
C ASN A 46 -2.13 -0.06 -0.32
N ASP A 47 -3.10 -0.88 0.13
CA ASP A 47 -3.83 -1.87 -0.65
C ASP A 47 -5.24 -1.41 -1.06
N VAL A 48 -5.61 -0.14 -0.81
CA VAL A 48 -6.91 0.43 -1.20
C VAL A 48 -6.86 0.85 -2.67
N ARG A 49 -7.70 0.22 -3.51
CA ARG A 49 -7.94 0.63 -4.90
C ARG A 49 -9.31 1.30 -5.02
N TYR A 50 -9.34 2.51 -5.58
CA TYR A 50 -10.57 3.20 -5.95
C TYR A 50 -11.08 2.72 -7.31
N ASP A 51 -12.40 2.58 -7.45
CA ASP A 51 -13.03 2.41 -8.76
C ASP A 51 -13.06 3.77 -9.46
N VAL A 52 -12.29 3.90 -10.54
CA VAL A 52 -12.15 5.12 -11.34
C VAL A 52 -12.74 4.96 -12.75
N GLY A 53 -13.40 3.83 -13.04
CA GLY A 53 -14.04 3.59 -14.33
C GLY A 53 -13.09 3.32 -15.50
N ASP A 54 -11.88 2.87 -15.23
CA ASP A 54 -10.90 2.45 -16.25
C ASP A 54 -10.21 1.11 -15.91
N ASP A 55 -9.65 0.46 -16.94
CA ASP A 55 -9.04 -0.87 -16.85
C ASP A 55 -7.50 -0.86 -16.74
N HIS A 56 -6.87 0.30 -16.57
CA HIS A 56 -5.42 0.37 -16.49
C HIS A 56 -4.92 -0.28 -15.17
N PRO A 57 -3.83 -1.08 -15.19
CA PRO A 57 -3.40 -1.84 -14.01
C PRO A 57 -3.09 -0.98 -12.77
N LEU A 58 -2.60 0.25 -12.99
CA LEU A 58 -2.24 1.20 -11.92
C LEU A 58 -3.37 2.13 -11.51
N SER A 59 -4.50 2.14 -12.22
CA SER A 59 -5.57 3.07 -11.95
C SER A 59 -6.29 2.79 -10.64
N GLY A 60 -6.62 3.87 -9.93
CA GLY A 60 -7.27 3.83 -8.63
C GLY A 60 -6.36 3.45 -7.46
N TRP A 61 -5.11 3.04 -7.70
CA TRP A 61 -4.16 2.76 -6.63
C TRP A 61 -3.47 4.02 -6.11
N PRO A 62 -3.06 4.06 -4.83
CA PRO A 62 -2.14 5.08 -4.35
C PRO A 62 -0.80 4.98 -5.10
N VAL A 63 -0.24 6.13 -5.43
CA VAL A 63 1.09 6.20 -6.05
C VAL A 63 2.13 5.72 -5.04
N PRO A 64 2.99 4.74 -5.37
CA PRO A 64 4.05 4.31 -4.46
C PRO A 64 5.05 5.44 -4.21
N GLU A 65 5.84 5.30 -3.15
CA GLU A 65 6.95 6.21 -2.91
C GLU A 65 8.00 6.03 -4.02
N LEU A 66 8.09 7.02 -4.91
CA LEU A 66 8.98 7.01 -6.07
C LEU A 66 9.91 8.23 -6.02
N THR A 67 11.18 7.98 -6.30
CA THR A 67 12.18 9.02 -6.54
C THR A 67 12.43 9.11 -8.03
N LEU A 68 12.31 10.32 -8.59
CA LEU A 68 12.56 10.61 -9.99
C LEU A 68 14.07 10.67 -10.27
N ASP A 69 14.45 10.63 -11.55
CA ASP A 69 15.86 10.67 -11.97
C ASP A 69 16.59 11.96 -11.54
N ASP A 70 15.84 13.05 -11.34
CA ASP A 70 16.35 14.32 -10.82
C ASP A 70 16.48 14.37 -9.29
N GLY A 71 16.18 13.27 -8.61
CA GLY A 71 16.28 13.10 -7.16
C GLY A 71 15.07 13.57 -6.36
N ARG A 72 14.06 14.18 -7.00
CA ARG A 72 12.82 14.60 -6.30
C ARG A 72 11.95 13.39 -5.98
N ARG A 73 11.25 13.45 -4.85
CA ARG A 73 10.23 12.45 -4.49
C ARG A 73 8.87 12.86 -5.03
N VAL A 74 8.08 11.91 -5.52
CA VAL A 74 6.72 12.21 -6.00
C VAL A 74 5.86 12.86 -4.91
N ALA A 75 6.04 12.45 -3.65
CA ALA A 75 5.34 13.05 -2.51
C ALA A 75 5.57 14.58 -2.42
N GLU A 76 6.76 15.07 -2.78
CA GLU A 76 7.10 16.49 -2.74
C GLU A 76 6.31 17.30 -3.79
N LEU A 77 5.96 16.68 -4.93
CA LEU A 77 5.17 17.32 -5.99
C LEU A 77 3.69 17.46 -5.63
N LEU A 78 3.22 16.68 -4.64
CA LEU A 78 1.82 16.66 -4.20
C LEU A 78 1.54 17.64 -3.05
N HIS A 79 2.57 18.30 -2.49
CA HIS A 79 2.42 19.24 -1.36
C HIS A 79 1.51 20.44 -1.66
N ASP A 80 1.44 20.86 -2.93
CA ASP A 80 0.55 21.96 -3.36
C ASP A 80 -0.92 21.53 -3.47
N ALA A 81 -1.25 20.27 -3.17
CA ALA A 81 -2.60 19.69 -3.27
C ALA A 81 -3.23 19.85 -4.66
N ARG A 82 -2.40 19.76 -5.71
CA ARG A 82 -2.82 19.81 -7.11
C ARG A 82 -2.58 18.46 -7.79
N PRO A 83 -3.37 18.12 -8.84
CA PRO A 83 -3.07 16.97 -9.67
C PRO A 83 -1.69 17.09 -10.32
N VAL A 84 -0.96 15.99 -10.38
CA VAL A 84 0.36 15.87 -11.00
C VAL A 84 0.29 14.82 -12.09
N LEU A 85 0.81 15.15 -13.27
CA LEU A 85 0.99 14.22 -14.38
C LEU A 85 2.48 13.86 -14.48
N LEU A 86 2.81 12.59 -14.22
CA LEU A 86 4.16 12.08 -14.34
C LEU A 86 4.32 11.41 -15.71
N ASP A 87 5.11 12.02 -16.58
CA ASP A 87 5.58 11.36 -17.79
C ASP A 87 6.88 10.59 -17.48
N LEU A 88 6.77 9.27 -17.38
CA LEU A 88 7.88 8.36 -17.12
C LEU A 88 8.45 7.73 -18.40
N ALA A 89 7.86 8.04 -19.56
CA ALA A 89 8.25 7.45 -20.86
C ALA A 89 8.93 8.47 -21.80
N GLY A 90 9.05 9.74 -21.39
CA GLY A 90 9.60 10.81 -22.21
C GLY A 90 8.65 11.26 -23.33
N GLY A 91 7.35 11.02 -23.16
CA GLY A 91 6.30 11.42 -24.10
C GLY A 91 5.74 12.82 -23.81
N VAL A 92 5.30 13.53 -24.85
CA VAL A 92 4.61 14.81 -24.67
C VAL A 92 3.22 14.54 -24.12
N ALA A 93 3.06 14.64 -22.80
CA ALA A 93 1.75 14.57 -22.18
C ALA A 93 1.13 15.98 -22.24
N ASP A 94 0.01 16.14 -22.95
CA ASP A 94 -0.75 17.38 -22.87
C ASP A 94 -1.16 17.59 -21.41
N ALA A 95 -0.81 18.76 -20.86
CA ALA A 95 -1.20 19.12 -19.50
C ALA A 95 -2.73 19.08 -19.43
N ALA A 96 -3.26 18.04 -18.77
CA ALA A 96 -4.67 17.95 -18.47
C ALA A 96 -5.04 19.18 -17.64
N ARG A 97 -5.75 20.12 -18.28
CA ARG A 97 -6.32 21.27 -17.59
C ARG A 97 -7.59 20.77 -16.90
N CYS A 98 -7.58 20.78 -15.57
CA CYS A 98 -8.80 20.78 -14.77
C CYS A 98 -9.52 22.12 -14.94
#